data_AF-A0A4V2YE35-F1
#
_entry.id   AF-A0A4V2YE35-F1
#
_cell.length_a   1.000
_cell.length_b   1.000
_cell.length_c   1.000
_cell.angle_alpha   90.00
_cell.angle_beta   90.00
_cell.angle_gamma   90.00
#
_symmetry.space_group_name_H-M   'P 1'
#
loop_
_entity.id
_entity.type
_entity.pdbx_description
1 polymer ?
#
loop_
_entity_poly.entity_id
_entity_poly.type
_entity_poly.pdbx_seq_one_letter_code
_entity_poly.pdbx_strand_id
1 'polypeptide(L)'
;MAGPGSEHSQEDRPGLHLAAAPGARAVRRPAGDHRFGLQDDLARRPARVLEFERSVNTARVALHAGATESAVGELTRALNLWRGPAFDCVPRSPAIEAYAIRLDEAHVAAQESLIATRLSLGQHAEVVPDLVGLTAAHPHRESLHRHLMTALHRTGRRLDALDVFLRLHFRLAADYGLEPDRQTAELHQALLRDCVDVAAAPGGERPHAGPTPPRGRRESGPPHPRASAFHGPVRPPLEIFGHA
;
A
#
# COMPACT_ATOMS: atom_id res chain seq x y z
N MET A 1 4.33 79.22 22.72
CA MET A 1 3.74 79.19 24.07
C MET A 1 2.84 77.95 24.18
N ALA A 2 2.99 77.22 25.29
CA ALA A 2 2.07 76.26 25.93
C ALA A 2 1.47 75.07 25.14
N GLY A 3 1.95 73.86 25.45
CA GLY A 3 1.23 72.93 26.35
C GLY A 3 0.14 71.99 25.77
N PRO A 4 0.22 70.66 26.00
CA PRO A 4 -0.76 69.66 25.56
C PRO A 4 -1.90 69.46 26.59
N GLY A 5 -3.06 68.98 26.12
CA GLY A 5 -4.21 68.63 26.95
C GLY A 5 -4.81 67.29 26.51
N SER A 6 -4.65 66.30 27.38
CA SER A 6 -5.21 64.96 27.33
C SER A 6 -6.74 64.94 27.53
N GLU A 7 -7.30 63.73 27.36
CA GLU A 7 -8.48 63.14 28.04
C GLU A 7 -9.66 62.80 27.11
N HIS A 8 -9.81 61.50 26.82
CA HIS A 8 -10.73 60.55 27.48
C HIS A 8 -12.04 60.43 26.69
N SER A 9 -12.05 59.50 25.72
CA SER A 9 -13.28 58.84 25.28
C SER A 9 -13.33 57.43 25.84
N GLN A 10 -14.40 57.27 26.61
CA GLN A 10 -14.95 56.15 27.33
C GLN A 10 -15.58 55.10 26.41
N GLU A 11 -15.42 53.83 26.74
CA GLU A 11 -16.30 52.68 26.40
C GLU A 11 -15.82 51.52 27.29
N ASP A 12 -16.37 51.35 28.49
CA ASP A 12 -17.57 50.57 28.80
C ASP A 12 -17.53 49.14 28.24
N ARG A 13 -17.25 48.16 29.12
CA ARG A 13 -17.80 46.79 29.04
C ARG A 13 -17.56 45.99 30.34
N PRO A 14 -18.44 45.03 30.66
CA PRO A 14 -18.87 44.72 32.03
C PRO A 14 -18.02 43.67 32.76
N GLY A 15 -18.17 43.71 34.08
CA GLY A 15 -17.50 42.83 35.02
C GLY A 15 -17.95 41.37 34.99
N LEU A 16 -17.02 40.53 35.41
CA LEU A 16 -17.26 39.19 35.95
C LEU A 16 -16.37 39.04 37.18
N HIS A 17 -16.95 39.33 38.35
CA HIS A 17 -16.47 38.76 39.59
C HIS A 17 -16.99 37.31 39.66
N LEU A 18 -16.09 36.34 39.75
CA LEU A 18 -16.42 35.07 40.41
C LEU A 18 -15.22 34.53 41.19
N ALA A 19 -15.37 34.66 42.50
CA ALA A 19 -14.88 33.84 43.61
C ALA A 19 -13.74 32.84 43.34
N ALA A 20 -12.64 33.04 44.08
CA ALA A 20 -11.70 31.98 44.40
C ALA A 20 -12.36 30.91 45.29
N ALA A 21 -12.16 29.64 44.94
CA ALA A 21 -12.30 28.52 45.88
C ALA A 21 -10.95 27.78 45.98
N PRO A 22 -10.57 27.32 47.19
CA PRO A 22 -9.22 26.89 47.53
C PRO A 22 -9.03 25.38 47.29
N GLY A 23 -7.82 24.96 46.92
CA GLY A 23 -7.48 23.53 46.97
C GLY A 23 -6.56 22.96 45.89
N ALA A 24 -5.69 23.76 45.25
CA ALA A 24 -4.63 23.21 44.40
C ALA A 24 -3.27 23.43 45.06
N ARG A 25 -2.80 22.39 45.75
CA ARG A 25 -1.46 22.30 46.31
C ARG A 25 -0.46 22.50 45.18
N ALA A 26 0.19 23.68 45.14
CA ALA A 26 1.27 23.95 44.21
C ALA A 26 2.44 22.98 44.51
N VAL A 27 2.52 21.90 43.74
CA VAL A 27 3.72 21.06 43.73
C VAL A 27 4.78 21.83 42.96
N ARG A 28 5.61 22.54 43.73
CA ARG A 28 6.86 23.14 43.25
C ARG A 28 7.76 21.99 42.80
N ARG A 29 7.79 21.70 41.49
CA ARG A 29 8.81 20.81 40.93
C ARG A 29 10.12 21.60 40.79
N PRO A 30 11.24 21.07 41.28
CA PRO A 30 12.52 21.75 41.20
C PRO A 30 12.97 21.88 39.73
N ALA A 31 13.58 23.02 39.43
CA ALA A 31 14.24 23.31 38.17
C ALA A 31 15.27 22.22 37.86
N GLY A 32 14.96 21.40 36.85
CA GLY A 32 15.83 20.39 36.30
C GLY A 32 16.14 20.74 34.86
N ASP A 33 17.27 21.42 34.69
CA ASP A 33 18.16 21.39 33.52
C ASP A 33 17.50 21.10 32.15
N HIS A 34 17.04 22.14 31.46
CA HIS A 34 16.55 22.07 30.07
C HIS A 34 17.71 22.04 29.06
N ARG A 35 18.76 21.28 29.34
CA ARG A 35 19.94 21.22 28.48
C ARG A 35 20.22 19.82 27.92
N PHE A 36 19.21 18.99 27.69
CA PHE A 36 19.35 17.83 26.80
C PHE A 36 18.04 17.56 26.08
N GLY A 37 18.05 17.64 24.74
CA GLY A 37 16.90 17.22 23.93
C GLY A 37 16.97 17.54 22.44
N LEU A 38 17.80 18.48 22.00
CA LEU A 38 17.88 18.84 20.58
C LEU A 38 19.09 18.26 19.84
N GLN A 39 20.18 17.90 20.54
CA GLN A 39 21.31 17.22 19.90
C GLN A 39 21.05 15.72 19.63
N ASP A 40 20.33 15.01 20.50
CA ASP A 40 20.16 13.54 20.37
C ASP A 40 19.11 13.15 19.30
N ASP A 41 18.13 14.02 19.04
CA ASP A 41 17.07 13.73 18.07
C ASP A 41 17.53 13.92 16.62
N LEU A 42 18.54 14.74 16.34
CA LEU A 42 19.15 14.88 15.01
C LEU A 42 20.10 13.72 14.67
N ALA A 43 20.88 13.25 15.64
CA ALA A 43 21.78 12.10 15.45
C ALA A 43 21.03 10.77 15.24
N ARG A 44 19.83 10.64 15.80
CA ARG A 44 18.96 9.46 15.62
C ARG A 44 18.17 9.45 14.32
N ARG A 45 18.06 10.55 13.57
CA ARG A 45 17.30 10.58 12.29
C ARG A 45 17.85 9.63 11.24
N PRO A 46 19.16 9.61 10.92
CA PRO A 46 19.67 8.63 9.97
C PRO A 46 19.45 7.19 10.46
N ALA A 47 19.54 6.94 11.77
CA ALA A 47 19.24 5.63 12.35
C ALA A 47 17.75 5.23 12.17
N ARG A 48 16.81 6.15 12.39
CA ARG A 48 15.36 5.90 12.19
C ARG A 48 15.01 5.61 10.73
N VAL A 49 15.65 6.29 9.78
CA VAL A 49 15.42 6.04 8.34
C VAL A 49 15.92 4.64 7.95
N LEU A 50 17.11 4.26 8.40
CA LEU A 50 17.64 2.92 8.17
C LEU A 50 16.81 1.83 8.86
N GLU A 51 16.33 2.08 10.07
CA GLU A 51 15.41 1.18 10.77
C GLU A 51 14.08 1.04 10.04
N PHE A 52 13.52 2.13 9.51
CA PHE A 52 12.33 2.11 8.67
C PHE A 52 12.52 1.25 7.42
N GLU A 53 13.56 1.52 6.62
CA GLU A 53 13.85 0.76 5.40
C GLU A 53 14.07 -0.73 5.71
N ARG A 54 14.77 -1.04 6.82
CA ARG A 54 14.98 -2.42 7.28
C ARG A 54 13.66 -3.09 7.65
N SER A 55 12.81 -2.47 8.46
CA SER A 55 11.53 -3.07 8.87
C SER A 55 10.58 -3.26 7.68
N VAL A 56 10.53 -2.31 6.73
CA VAL A 56 9.77 -2.49 5.47
C VAL A 56 10.30 -3.70 4.67
N ASN A 57 11.62 -3.86 4.58
CA ASN A 57 12.20 -5.01 3.88
C ASN A 57 11.90 -6.33 4.60
N THR A 58 12.02 -6.37 5.92
CA THR A 58 11.66 -7.56 6.73
C THR A 58 10.19 -7.93 6.54
N ALA A 59 9.29 -6.94 6.53
CA ALA A 59 7.88 -7.17 6.27
C ALA A 59 7.63 -7.76 4.87
N ARG A 60 8.31 -7.25 3.83
CA ARG A 60 8.21 -7.82 2.47
C ARG A 60 8.64 -9.27 2.43
N VAL A 61 9.75 -9.61 3.08
CA VAL A 61 10.21 -11.00 3.19
C VAL A 61 9.19 -11.87 3.92
N ALA A 62 8.61 -11.37 5.02
CA ALA A 62 7.57 -12.08 5.76
C ALA A 62 6.30 -12.31 4.92
N LEU A 63 5.87 -11.33 4.12
CA LEU A 63 4.74 -11.47 3.19
C LEU A 63 5.01 -12.55 2.14
N HIS A 64 6.21 -12.57 1.55
CA HIS A 64 6.59 -13.61 0.60
C HIS A 64 6.64 -15.01 1.23
N ALA A 65 6.95 -15.10 2.53
CA ALA A 65 6.92 -16.34 3.28
C ALA A 65 5.53 -16.73 3.82
N GLY A 66 4.49 -15.92 3.60
CA GLY A 66 3.15 -16.13 4.15
C GLY A 66 3.02 -15.85 5.66
N ALA A 67 4.02 -15.24 6.28
CA ALA A 67 4.03 -14.84 7.68
C ALA A 67 3.32 -13.50 7.88
N THR A 68 2.01 -13.47 7.59
CA THR A 68 1.19 -12.25 7.51
C THR A 68 1.18 -11.44 8.82
N GLU A 69 1.09 -12.09 9.98
CA GLU A 69 1.12 -11.40 11.29
C GLU A 69 2.48 -10.75 11.57
N SER A 70 3.57 -11.42 11.21
CA SER A 70 4.93 -10.87 11.34
C SER A 70 5.11 -9.64 10.44
N ALA A 71 4.56 -9.68 9.22
CA ALA A 71 4.56 -8.54 8.32
C ALA A 71 3.80 -7.34 8.89
N VAL A 72 2.62 -7.55 9.51
CA VAL A 72 1.88 -6.49 10.21
C VAL A 72 2.72 -5.88 11.33
N GLY A 73 3.39 -6.70 12.14
CA GLY A 73 4.25 -6.24 13.22
C GLY A 73 5.40 -5.36 12.73
N GLU A 74 6.11 -5.78 11.68
CA GLU A 74 7.22 -5.02 11.12
C GLU A 74 6.78 -3.75 10.40
N LEU A 75 5.65 -3.77 9.68
CA LEU A 75 5.09 -2.55 9.08
C LEU A 75 4.64 -1.55 10.14
N THR A 76 3.98 -2.02 11.21
CA THR A 76 3.58 -1.15 12.32
C THR A 76 4.79 -0.54 13.01
N ARG A 77 5.86 -1.33 13.23
CA ARG A 77 7.14 -0.83 13.74
C ARG A 77 7.71 0.26 12.83
N ALA A 78 7.76 0.01 11.52
CA ALA A 78 8.27 0.97 10.56
C ALA A 78 7.51 2.30 10.63
N LEU A 79 6.18 2.27 10.62
CA LEU A 79 5.34 3.46 10.67
C LEU A 79 5.47 4.23 11.99
N ASN A 80 5.67 3.56 13.12
CA ASN A 80 5.88 4.21 14.42
C ASN A 80 7.19 5.00 14.53
N LEU A 81 8.14 4.81 13.59
CA LEU A 81 9.37 5.60 13.53
C LEU A 81 9.15 7.00 12.96
N TRP A 82 8.01 7.24 12.31
CA TRP A 82 7.65 8.51 11.70
C TRP A 82 7.10 9.51 12.72
N ARG A 83 7.60 10.75 12.68
CA ARG A 83 7.21 11.84 13.59
C ARG A 83 6.84 13.13 12.84
N GLY A 84 6.18 12.99 11.71
CA GLY A 84 5.85 14.10 10.80
C GLY A 84 6.54 13.98 9.43
N PRO A 85 6.47 15.04 8.60
CA PRO A 85 7.06 15.04 7.25
C PRO A 85 8.55 14.71 7.26
N ALA A 86 9.03 14.01 6.22
CA ALA A 86 10.44 13.68 6.11
C ALA A 86 11.31 14.97 6.13
N PHE A 87 12.33 14.97 7.00
CA PHE A 87 13.32 16.05 7.11
C PHE A 87 12.76 17.46 7.42
N ASP A 88 11.59 17.58 8.07
CA ASP A 88 10.93 18.87 8.34
C ASP A 88 11.76 19.88 9.18
N CYS A 89 12.86 19.44 9.80
CA CYS A 89 13.77 20.32 10.56
C CYS A 89 15.20 20.39 9.97
N VAL A 90 15.39 20.01 8.71
CA VAL A 90 16.70 20.06 8.04
C VAL A 90 16.63 21.04 6.87
N PRO A 91 17.60 21.95 6.72
CA PRO A 91 17.70 22.79 5.54
C PRO A 91 17.71 21.92 4.27
N ARG A 92 16.72 22.16 3.40
CA ARG A 92 16.51 21.39 2.19
C ARG A 92 17.52 21.79 1.12
N SER A 93 18.54 20.97 0.91
CA SER A 93 19.34 20.99 -0.31
C SER A 93 18.67 20.12 -1.39
N PRO A 94 18.95 20.31 -2.69
CA PRO A 94 18.31 19.50 -3.74
C PRO A 94 18.45 17.98 -3.54
N ALA A 95 19.57 17.52 -2.98
CA ALA A 95 19.78 16.11 -2.65
C ALA A 95 18.89 15.64 -1.47
N ILE A 96 18.71 16.49 -0.47
CA ILE A 96 17.83 16.20 0.68
C ILE A 96 16.36 16.24 0.27
N GLU A 97 15.97 17.13 -0.66
CA GLU A 97 14.60 17.16 -1.20
C GLU A 97 14.25 15.89 -1.97
N ALA A 98 15.11 15.46 -2.89
CA ALA A 98 14.90 14.23 -3.64
C ALA A 98 14.80 13.01 -2.70
N TYR A 99 15.61 12.98 -1.65
CA TYR A 99 15.58 11.93 -0.65
C TYR A 99 14.32 11.97 0.22
N ALA A 100 13.87 13.17 0.63
CA ALA A 100 12.63 13.37 1.38
C ALA A 100 11.41 12.89 0.59
N ILE A 101 11.31 13.26 -0.69
CA ILE A 101 10.23 12.80 -1.59
C ILE A 101 10.21 11.27 -1.67
N ARG A 102 11.37 10.64 -1.86
CA ARG A 102 11.48 9.16 -1.92
C ARG A 102 11.04 8.52 -0.60
N LEU A 103 11.38 9.13 0.53
CA LEU A 103 11.05 8.61 1.84
C LEU A 103 9.56 8.77 2.14
N ASP A 104 8.96 9.91 1.81
CA ASP A 104 7.51 10.14 1.92
C ASP A 104 6.73 9.15 1.03
N GLU A 105 7.19 8.91 -0.20
CA GLU A 105 6.63 7.87 -1.07
C GLU A 105 6.70 6.47 -0.44
N ALA A 106 7.84 6.13 0.15
CA ALA A 106 8.02 4.87 0.86
C ALA A 106 7.12 4.77 2.10
N HIS A 107 6.87 5.88 2.80
CA HIS A 107 5.95 5.94 3.93
C HIS A 107 4.53 5.56 3.52
N VAL A 108 4.02 6.20 2.47
CA VAL A 108 2.66 5.94 1.98
C VAL A 108 2.55 4.50 1.47
N ALA A 109 3.56 3.99 0.77
CA ALA A 109 3.60 2.60 0.33
C ALA A 109 3.60 1.60 1.49
N ALA A 110 4.27 1.92 2.61
CA ALA A 110 4.25 1.09 3.82
C ALA A 110 2.88 1.10 4.51
N GLN A 111 2.21 2.26 4.57
CA GLN A 111 0.83 2.37 5.08
C GLN A 111 -0.14 1.55 4.23
N GLU A 112 -0.04 1.65 2.90
CA GLU A 112 -0.84 0.88 1.97
C GLU A 112 -0.59 -0.63 2.12
N SER A 113 0.67 -1.04 2.24
CA SER A 113 1.04 -2.44 2.46
C SER A 113 0.48 -2.98 3.78
N LEU A 114 0.50 -2.19 4.85
CA LEU A 114 -0.08 -2.57 6.15
C LEU A 114 -1.58 -2.80 6.00
N ILE A 115 -2.28 -1.92 5.31
CA ILE A 115 -3.72 -2.04 5.07
C ILE A 115 -4.05 -3.27 4.24
N ALA A 116 -3.35 -3.49 3.12
CA ALA A 116 -3.54 -4.67 2.29
C ALA A 116 -3.33 -5.96 3.11
N THR A 117 -2.33 -5.97 3.99
CA THR A 117 -2.03 -7.10 4.87
C THR A 117 -3.11 -7.30 5.95
N ARG A 118 -3.63 -6.22 6.55
CA ARG A 118 -4.72 -6.32 7.53
C ARG A 118 -6.05 -6.74 6.88
N LEU A 119 -6.30 -6.31 5.65
CA LEU A 119 -7.44 -6.76 4.86
C LEU A 119 -7.37 -8.25 4.54
N SER A 120 -6.19 -8.81 4.26
CA SER A 120 -6.05 -10.25 4.04
C SER A 120 -6.23 -11.08 5.31
N LEU A 121 -6.00 -10.48 6.49
CA LEU A 121 -6.34 -11.06 7.80
C LEU A 121 -7.83 -10.92 8.17
N GLY A 122 -8.66 -10.32 7.31
CA GLY A 122 -10.09 -10.13 7.56
C GLY A 122 -10.43 -8.96 8.50
N GLN A 123 -9.45 -8.11 8.85
CA GLN A 123 -9.63 -6.96 9.75
C GLN A 123 -10.30 -5.76 9.05
N HIS A 124 -11.36 -6.02 8.27
CA HIS A 124 -11.96 -5.03 7.38
C HIS A 124 -12.54 -3.82 8.12
N ALA A 125 -13.22 -4.03 9.26
CA ALA A 125 -13.85 -2.95 10.02
C ALA A 125 -12.81 -2.04 10.71
N GLU A 126 -11.71 -2.61 11.18
CA GLU A 126 -10.67 -1.88 11.92
C GLU A 126 -9.87 -0.92 11.05
N VAL A 127 -9.70 -1.25 9.76
CA VAL A 127 -8.90 -0.42 8.83
C VAL A 127 -9.70 0.71 8.16
N VAL A 128 -11.02 0.72 8.27
CA VAL A 128 -11.87 1.75 7.62
C VAL A 128 -11.52 3.17 8.09
N PRO A 129 -11.40 3.46 9.40
CA PRO A 129 -11.06 4.81 9.85
C PRO A 129 -9.70 5.28 9.32
N ASP A 130 -8.69 4.39 9.34
CA ASP A 130 -7.35 4.67 8.82
C ASP A 130 -7.40 4.97 7.32
N LEU A 131 -8.16 4.18 6.56
CA LEU A 131 -8.35 4.36 5.11
C LEU A 131 -9.08 5.66 4.76
N VAL A 132 -10.07 6.08 5.54
CA VAL A 132 -10.73 7.38 5.36
C VAL A 132 -9.73 8.52 5.54
N GLY A 133 -8.86 8.44 6.56
CA GLY A 133 -7.80 9.42 6.77
C GLY A 133 -6.81 9.48 5.61
N LEU A 134 -6.34 8.32 5.14
CA LEU A 134 -5.38 8.24 4.05
C LEU A 134 -5.95 8.66 2.68
N THR A 135 -7.21 8.34 2.39
CA THR A 135 -7.86 8.78 1.14
C THR A 135 -8.15 10.28 1.14
N ALA A 136 -8.30 10.91 2.31
CA ALA A 136 -8.36 12.37 2.44
C ALA A 136 -6.98 13.03 2.24
N ALA A 137 -5.92 12.43 2.78
CA ALA A 137 -4.54 12.92 2.64
C ALA A 137 -3.96 12.70 1.23
N HIS A 138 -4.35 11.62 0.56
CA HIS A 138 -3.87 11.23 -0.77
C HIS A 138 -5.05 11.04 -1.74
N PRO A 139 -5.74 12.14 -2.12
CA PRO A 139 -7.02 12.09 -2.81
C PRO A 139 -6.98 11.43 -4.20
N HIS A 140 -5.82 11.40 -4.85
CA HIS A 140 -5.64 10.84 -6.20
C HIS A 140 -5.04 9.43 -6.22
N ARG A 141 -4.72 8.84 -5.06
CA ARG A 141 -4.21 7.47 -5.00
C ARG A 141 -5.34 6.46 -5.07
N GLU A 142 -5.64 6.02 -6.29
CA GLU A 142 -6.71 5.07 -6.60
C GLU A 142 -6.64 3.77 -5.79
N SER A 143 -5.43 3.29 -5.50
CA SER A 143 -5.24 2.07 -4.71
C SER A 143 -5.80 2.18 -3.29
N LEU A 144 -5.66 3.34 -2.62
CA LEU A 144 -6.25 3.56 -1.29
C LEU A 144 -7.78 3.55 -1.36
N HIS A 145 -8.35 4.15 -2.41
CA HIS A 145 -9.79 4.12 -2.64
C HIS A 145 -10.29 2.70 -2.87
N ARG A 146 -9.58 1.87 -3.66
CA ARG A 146 -9.93 0.44 -3.84
C ARG A 146 -9.93 -0.34 -2.53
N HIS A 147 -8.93 -0.14 -1.66
CA HIS A 147 -8.90 -0.76 -0.35
C HIS A 147 -10.10 -0.32 0.52
N LEU A 148 -10.45 0.97 0.50
CA LEU A 148 -11.62 1.50 1.22
C LEU A 148 -12.93 0.92 0.69
N MET A 149 -13.12 0.91 -0.62
CA MET A 149 -14.27 0.29 -1.29
C MET A 149 -14.43 -1.18 -0.89
N THR A 150 -13.32 -1.92 -0.87
CA THR A 150 -13.29 -3.34 -0.50
C THR A 150 -13.66 -3.54 0.97
N ALA A 151 -13.08 -2.75 1.88
CA ALA A 151 -13.35 -2.82 3.31
C ALA A 151 -14.81 -2.48 3.64
N LEU A 152 -15.35 -1.42 3.02
CA LEU A 152 -16.74 -1.00 3.20
C LEU A 152 -17.71 -2.08 2.69
N HIS A 153 -17.45 -2.66 1.53
CA HIS A 153 -18.31 -3.72 1.02
C HIS A 153 -18.29 -4.98 1.89
N ARG A 154 -17.10 -5.45 2.32
CA ARG A 154 -16.97 -6.62 3.21
C ARG A 154 -17.59 -6.42 4.60
N THR A 155 -17.79 -5.17 5.01
CA THR A 155 -18.50 -4.81 6.26
C THR A 155 -19.99 -4.56 6.06
N GLY A 156 -20.55 -4.84 4.88
CA GLY A 156 -21.97 -4.67 4.56
C GLY A 156 -22.38 -3.25 4.17
N ARG A 157 -21.42 -2.32 4.07
CA ARG A 157 -21.64 -0.91 3.73
C ARG A 157 -21.48 -0.68 2.22
N ARG A 158 -22.23 -1.44 1.41
CA ARG A 158 -22.11 -1.43 -0.05
C ARG A 158 -22.38 -0.06 -0.68
N LEU A 159 -23.39 0.66 -0.19
CA LEU A 159 -23.71 2.00 -0.72
C LEU A 159 -22.57 2.98 -0.49
N ASP A 160 -21.92 2.92 0.68
CA ASP A 160 -20.76 3.76 0.98
C ASP A 160 -19.57 3.41 0.08
N ALA A 161 -19.37 2.13 -0.25
CA ALA A 161 -18.34 1.72 -1.20
C ALA A 161 -18.57 2.28 -2.61
N LEU A 162 -19.83 2.32 -3.07
CA LEU A 162 -20.19 2.94 -4.36
C LEU A 162 -20.02 4.47 -4.33
N ASP A 163 -20.36 5.12 -3.21
CA ASP A 163 -20.15 6.57 -3.04
C ASP A 163 -18.67 6.95 -3.14
N VAL A 164 -17.77 6.13 -2.56
CA VAL A 164 -16.32 6.33 -2.69
C VAL A 164 -15.87 6.32 -4.15
N PHE A 165 -16.35 5.37 -4.96
CA PHE A 165 -16.04 5.31 -6.39
C PHE A 165 -16.50 6.56 -7.12
N LEU A 166 -17.75 6.99 -6.89
CA LEU A 166 -18.31 8.17 -7.56
C LEU A 166 -17.51 9.43 -7.22
N ARG A 167 -17.15 9.62 -5.95
CA ARG A 167 -16.31 10.75 -5.52
C ARG A 167 -14.94 10.74 -6.20
N LEU A 168 -14.31 9.57 -6.30
CA LEU A 168 -13.01 9.44 -6.99
C LEU A 168 -13.14 9.77 -8.48
N HIS A 169 -14.12 9.18 -9.16
CA HIS A 169 -14.36 9.41 -10.59
C HIS A 169 -14.60 10.89 -10.89
N PHE A 170 -15.50 11.56 -10.15
CA PHE A 170 -15.73 13.00 -10.33
C PHE A 170 -14.48 13.84 -10.06
N ARG A 171 -13.68 13.47 -9.06
CA ARG A 171 -12.44 14.18 -8.75
C ARG A 171 -11.40 14.04 -9.87
N LEU A 172 -11.14 12.83 -10.34
CA LEU A 172 -10.18 12.59 -11.43
C LEU A 172 -10.60 13.28 -12.72
N ALA A 173 -11.90 13.23 -13.04
CA ALA A 173 -12.45 13.91 -14.20
C ALA A 173 -12.32 15.44 -14.07
N ALA A 174 -12.61 16.00 -12.89
CA ALA A 174 -12.52 17.45 -12.67
C ALA A 174 -11.08 17.97 -12.66
N ASP A 175 -10.17 17.28 -11.99
CA ASP A 175 -8.80 17.79 -11.76
C ASP A 175 -7.86 17.49 -12.94
N TYR A 176 -8.06 16.36 -13.63
CA TYR A 176 -7.15 15.89 -14.67
C TYR A 176 -7.84 15.53 -15.99
N GLY A 177 -9.18 15.51 -16.06
CA GLY A 177 -9.91 14.99 -17.22
C GLY A 177 -9.68 13.50 -17.44
N LEU A 178 -9.32 12.76 -16.39
CA LEU A 178 -8.99 11.35 -16.46
C LEU A 178 -10.12 10.48 -15.90
N GLU A 179 -10.20 9.26 -16.42
CA GLU A 179 -11.05 8.20 -15.89
C GLU A 179 -10.29 7.35 -14.86
N PRO A 180 -11.00 6.70 -13.91
CA PRO A 180 -10.39 5.74 -13.00
C PRO A 180 -9.68 4.60 -13.75
N ASP A 181 -8.64 4.07 -13.14
CA ASP A 181 -7.88 2.96 -13.69
C ASP A 181 -8.72 1.69 -13.82
N ARG A 182 -8.22 0.78 -14.65
CA ARG A 182 -8.90 -0.48 -14.96
C ARG A 182 -9.26 -1.28 -13.71
N GLN A 183 -8.37 -1.35 -12.74
CA GLN A 183 -8.58 -2.11 -11.50
C GLN A 183 -9.73 -1.52 -10.67
N THR A 184 -9.82 -0.19 -10.61
CA THR A 184 -10.88 0.51 -9.87
C THR A 184 -12.22 0.37 -10.58
N ALA A 185 -12.24 0.47 -11.92
CA ALA A 185 -13.44 0.23 -12.72
C ALA A 185 -13.95 -1.21 -12.60
N GLU A 186 -13.06 -2.21 -12.62
CA GLU A 186 -13.40 -3.62 -12.42
C GLU A 186 -13.98 -3.87 -11.01
N LEU A 187 -13.40 -3.26 -9.98
CA LEU A 187 -13.93 -3.34 -8.61
C LEU A 187 -15.33 -2.73 -8.50
N HIS A 188 -15.58 -1.58 -9.14
CA HIS A 188 -16.91 -0.98 -9.19
C HIS A 188 -17.93 -1.92 -9.85
N GLN A 189 -17.58 -2.56 -10.96
CA GLN A 189 -18.45 -3.54 -11.62
C GLN A 189 -18.71 -4.77 -10.72
N ALA A 190 -17.70 -5.24 -9.99
CA ALA A 190 -17.87 -6.33 -9.02
C ALA A 190 -18.81 -5.92 -7.86
N LEU A 191 -18.69 -4.69 -7.36
CA LEU A 191 -19.58 -4.14 -6.35
C LEU A 191 -21.04 -4.02 -6.83
N LEU A 192 -21.28 -3.69 -8.10
CA LEU A 192 -22.63 -3.65 -8.67
C LEU A 192 -23.26 -5.06 -8.76
N ARG A 193 -22.44 -6.08 -8.94
CA ARG A 193 -22.86 -7.49 -9.05
C ARG A 193 -22.89 -8.23 -7.72
N ASP A 194 -22.54 -7.56 -6.62
CA ASP A 194 -22.40 -8.16 -5.27
C ASP A 194 -21.36 -9.30 -5.22
N CYS A 195 -20.38 -9.29 -6.13
CA CYS A 195 -19.44 -10.38 -6.33
C CYS A 195 -17.99 -9.96 -6.03
N VAL A 196 -17.76 -9.19 -4.96
CA VAL A 196 -16.38 -8.88 -4.53
C VAL A 196 -15.78 -10.11 -3.88
N ASP A 197 -15.35 -11.04 -4.72
CA ASP A 197 -14.34 -12.05 -4.40
C ASP A 197 -13.08 -11.78 -5.22
N VAL A 198 -12.78 -10.50 -5.44
CA VAL A 198 -11.51 -10.06 -6.02
C VAL A 198 -10.47 -10.20 -4.92
N ALA A 199 -9.89 -11.39 -4.87
CA ALA A 199 -8.70 -11.67 -4.09
C ALA A 199 -7.63 -10.62 -4.38
N ALA A 200 -7.13 -10.01 -3.32
CA ALA A 200 -5.82 -9.40 -3.30
C ALA A 200 -4.80 -10.49 -3.66
N ALA A 201 -4.51 -10.66 -4.95
CA ALA A 201 -3.46 -11.56 -5.42
C ALA A 201 -2.24 -10.72 -5.80
N PRO A 202 -1.13 -10.77 -5.05
CA PRO A 202 0.17 -10.59 -5.67
C PRO A 202 0.43 -11.80 -6.58
N GLY A 203 0.98 -11.54 -7.77
CA GLY A 203 1.20 -12.52 -8.84
C GLY A 203 1.66 -13.90 -8.37
N GLY A 204 0.95 -14.92 -8.84
CA GLY A 204 1.22 -16.31 -8.53
C GLY A 204 0.25 -17.16 -9.34
N GLU A 205 0.44 -17.16 -10.66
CA GLU A 205 -0.19 -18.09 -11.57
C GLU A 205 0.21 -19.50 -11.14
N ARG A 206 -0.68 -20.17 -10.39
CA ARG A 206 -0.58 -21.60 -10.14
C ARG A 206 -1.23 -22.28 -11.33
N PRO A 207 -0.50 -23.05 -12.15
CA PRO A 207 -1.12 -23.94 -13.11
C PRO A 207 -2.00 -24.91 -12.33
N HIS A 208 -3.31 -24.81 -12.58
CA HIS A 208 -4.28 -25.78 -12.11
C HIS A 208 -3.92 -27.13 -12.74
N ALA A 209 -3.20 -27.97 -11.98
CA ALA A 209 -3.03 -29.38 -12.29
C ALA A 209 -4.41 -30.03 -12.16
N GLY A 210 -5.15 -30.05 -13.26
CA GLY A 210 -6.38 -30.83 -13.38
C GLY A 210 -6.08 -32.31 -13.10
N PRO A 211 -7.03 -33.05 -12.51
CA PRO A 211 -6.84 -34.46 -12.19
C PRO A 211 -6.73 -35.27 -13.48
N THR A 212 -5.55 -35.86 -13.71
CA THR A 212 -5.29 -36.78 -14.81
C THR A 212 -6.15 -38.04 -14.64
N PRO A 213 -6.96 -38.45 -15.63
CA PRO A 213 -7.66 -39.74 -15.58
C PRO A 213 -6.67 -40.91 -15.75
N PRO A 214 -6.91 -42.07 -15.11
CA PRO A 214 -6.00 -43.21 -15.14
C PRO A 214 -5.93 -43.82 -16.55
N ARG A 215 -4.71 -43.87 -17.11
CA ARG A 215 -4.43 -44.57 -18.37
C ARG A 215 -4.66 -46.08 -18.20
N GLY A 216 -5.62 -46.59 -18.96
CA GLY A 216 -5.93 -48.00 -19.09
C GLY A 216 -4.71 -48.83 -19.55
N ARG A 217 -4.48 -49.90 -18.80
CA ARG A 217 -3.61 -51.04 -19.09
C ARG A 217 -3.92 -51.58 -20.49
N ARG A 218 -2.98 -51.46 -21.43
CA ARG A 218 -3.02 -52.22 -22.70
C ARG A 218 -2.40 -53.58 -22.44
N GLU A 219 -3.24 -54.61 -22.54
CA GLU A 219 -2.86 -56.00 -22.54
C GLU A 219 -2.08 -56.34 -23.80
N SER A 220 -0.96 -57.02 -23.58
CA SER A 220 -0.05 -57.59 -24.56
C SER A 220 -0.69 -58.86 -25.15
N GLY A 221 -0.93 -58.88 -26.46
CA GLY A 221 -1.25 -60.10 -27.22
C GLY A 221 -0.10 -60.49 -28.15
N PRO A 222 0.32 -61.77 -28.22
CA PRO A 222 1.32 -62.25 -29.18
C PRO A 222 0.65 -63.05 -30.34
N PRO A 223 1.38 -63.71 -31.28
CA PRO A 223 1.73 -63.17 -32.61
C PRO A 223 1.30 -64.09 -33.79
N HIS A 224 1.72 -63.75 -35.03
CA HIS A 224 1.92 -64.56 -36.27
C HIS A 224 1.10 -64.11 -37.52
N PRO A 225 1.47 -64.51 -38.77
CA PRO A 225 2.80 -64.47 -39.39
C PRO A 225 2.80 -63.97 -40.87
N ARG A 226 4.03 -63.65 -41.34
CA ARG A 226 4.63 -63.56 -42.69
C ARG A 226 3.80 -63.82 -43.97
N ALA A 227 4.05 -62.99 -44.98
CA ALA A 227 4.27 -63.43 -46.36
C ALA A 227 5.32 -62.55 -47.06
N SER A 228 6.24 -63.20 -47.77
CA SER A 228 7.32 -62.64 -48.56
C SER A 228 7.18 -63.15 -50.01
N ALA A 229 7.80 -62.42 -50.95
CA ALA A 229 8.23 -62.80 -52.31
C ALA A 229 7.51 -62.13 -53.49
N PHE A 230 8.28 -61.39 -54.31
CA PHE A 230 8.57 -61.60 -55.75
C PHE A 230 9.36 -60.36 -56.28
N HIS A 231 10.68 -60.40 -56.54
CA HIS A 231 11.42 -60.86 -57.75
C HIS A 231 11.04 -60.11 -59.05
N GLY A 232 11.83 -59.15 -59.54
CA GLY A 232 12.90 -59.35 -60.55
C GLY A 232 13.09 -58.10 -61.46
N PRO A 233 13.98 -58.11 -62.50
CA PRO A 233 15.24 -57.32 -62.52
C PRO A 233 15.43 -56.39 -63.76
N VAL A 234 16.60 -55.70 -63.86
CA VAL A 234 17.54 -55.63 -65.03
C VAL A 234 18.26 -54.27 -65.25
N ARG A 235 19.60 -54.33 -65.05
CA ARG A 235 20.80 -53.73 -65.71
C ARG A 235 21.16 -52.21 -65.80
N PRO A 236 22.49 -51.88 -65.75
CA PRO A 236 23.15 -50.56 -65.91
C PRO A 236 23.75 -50.38 -67.35
N PRO A 237 24.78 -49.54 -67.70
CA PRO A 237 25.53 -48.45 -67.03
C PRO A 237 25.74 -47.17 -67.91
N LEU A 238 26.62 -46.24 -67.50
CA LEU A 238 27.62 -45.42 -68.27
C LEU A 238 27.93 -44.11 -67.49
N GLU A 239 29.04 -44.01 -66.76
CA GLU A 239 30.40 -43.56 -67.16
C GLU A 239 30.52 -42.05 -67.55
N ILE A 240 31.62 -41.45 -67.07
CA ILE A 240 32.44 -40.35 -67.63
C ILE A 240 32.44 -38.96 -66.92
N PHE A 241 33.57 -38.71 -66.22
CA PHE A 241 34.40 -37.49 -66.01
C PHE A 241 33.77 -36.15 -65.56
N GLY A 242 34.44 -35.26 -64.82
CA GLY A 242 35.83 -35.15 -64.39
C GLY A 242 36.12 -33.75 -63.78
N HIS A 243 37.15 -33.71 -62.93
CA HIS A 243 38.00 -32.59 -62.47
C HIS A 243 37.73 -31.14 -62.92
N ALA A 244 37.76 -30.21 -61.96
CA ALA A 244 38.99 -29.52 -61.54
C ALA A 244 38.82 -28.89 -60.14
#